data_AF-A0A1V3WSC4-F1
#
_entry.id   AF-A0A1V3WSC4-F1
#
_cell.length_a   1.000
_cell.length_b   1.000
_cell.length_c   1.000
_cell.angle_alpha   90.00
_cell.angle_beta   90.00
_cell.angle_gamma   90.00
#
_symmetry.space_group_name_H-M   'P 1'
#
loop_
_entity.id
_entity.type
_entity.pdbx_description
1 polymer ?
#
loop_
_entity_poly.entity_id
_entity_poly.type
_entity_poly.pdbx_seq_one_letter_code
_entity_poly.pdbx_strand_id
1 'polypeptide(L)'
;MIEAVGYRSWPTYFATLDQLVRPGGRVAIQAITMPHDRMLATRNTRTWIQKYIFPGGLLPSAEAIAAITERHTSLRTVDTASLRPHYAETLRLWRERFVERRDRLAHLGFDEVFARMWEFYLAYSEAGFRSGYLDVVQWTFERKDGR
;
A
#
# COMPACT_ATOMS: atom_id res chain seq x y z
N MET A 1 2.40 -6.96 4.07
CA MET A 1 2.61 -5.54 3.71
C MET A 1 1.80 -4.66 4.66
N ILE A 2 2.21 -3.42 4.93
CA ILE A 2 1.62 -2.54 5.97
C ILE A 2 0.13 -2.23 5.72
N GLU A 3 -0.31 -2.31 4.47
CA GLU A 3 -1.69 -2.14 4.00
C GLU A 3 -2.64 -3.21 4.59
N ALA A 4 -2.11 -4.38 4.96
CA ALA A 4 -2.85 -5.48 5.57
C ALA A 4 -2.76 -5.51 7.12
N VAL A 5 -1.97 -4.63 7.73
CA VAL A 5 -1.78 -4.58 9.19
C VAL A 5 -2.99 -3.96 9.89
N GLY A 6 -3.65 -3.01 9.23
CA GLY A 6 -4.81 -2.30 9.75
C GLY A 6 -4.45 -1.11 10.66
N TYR A 7 -5.28 -0.07 10.60
CA TYR A 7 -5.05 1.24 11.23
C TYR A 7 -4.62 1.18 12.71
N ARG A 8 -5.33 0.35 13.51
CA ARG A 8 -5.12 0.25 14.95
C ARG A 8 -3.79 -0.41 15.33
N SER A 9 -3.21 -1.18 14.42
CA SER A 9 -2.01 -1.98 14.65
C SER A 9 -0.74 -1.30 14.12
N TRP A 10 -0.85 -0.20 13.36
CA TRP A 10 0.31 0.52 12.84
C TRP A 10 1.28 1.01 13.92
N PRO A 11 0.85 1.55 15.09
CA PRO A 11 1.77 1.90 16.16
C PRO A 11 2.58 0.70 16.67
N THR A 12 1.91 -0.43 16.91
CA THR A 12 2.57 -1.68 17.31
C THR A 12 3.54 -2.15 16.24
N TYR A 13 3.15 -2.12 14.96
CA TYR A 13 4.00 -2.50 13.84
C TYR A 13 5.31 -1.71 13.80
N PHE A 14 5.24 -0.38 13.89
CA PHE A 14 6.44 0.46 13.89
C PHE A 14 7.25 0.35 15.18
N ALA A 15 6.61 0.19 16.34
CA ALA A 15 7.31 -0.06 17.61
C ALA A 15 8.08 -1.38 17.59
N THR A 16 7.51 -2.44 16.98
CA THR A 16 8.22 -3.71 16.77
C THR A 16 9.44 -3.53 15.87
N LEU A 17 9.33 -2.76 14.78
CA LEU A 17 10.48 -2.45 13.94
C LEU A 17 11.57 -1.68 14.71
N ASP A 18 11.18 -0.70 15.53
CA ASP A 18 12.13 0.05 16.36
C ASP A 18 12.92 -0.84 17.32
N GLN A 19 12.26 -1.83 17.94
CA GLN A 19 12.91 -2.78 18.84
C GLN A 19 13.87 -3.74 18.11
N LEU A 20 13.52 -4.15 16.89
CA LEU A 20 14.29 -5.13 16.12
C LEU A 20 15.47 -4.50 15.36
N VAL A 21 15.39 -3.22 15.01
CA VAL A 21 16.48 -2.50 14.34
C VAL A 21 17.50 -2.08 15.39
N ARG A 22 18.77 -2.47 15.21
CA ARG A 22 19.85 -2.00 16.09
C ARG A 22 19.99 -0.47 16.02
N PRO A 23 20.51 0.21 17.05
CA PRO A 23 20.78 1.64 16.95
C PRO A 23 21.77 1.95 15.81
N GLY A 24 21.50 3.02 15.05
CA GLY A 24 22.18 3.34 13.79
C GLY A 24 21.84 2.40 12.62
N GLY A 25 21.04 1.35 12.85
CA GLY A 25 20.54 0.45 11.82
C GLY A 25 19.43 1.08 10.99
N ARG A 26 19.21 0.50 9.79
CA ARG A 26 18.21 0.99 8.83
C ARG A 26 17.20 -0.08 8.45
N VAL A 27 15.98 0.33 8.17
CA VAL A 27 14.91 -0.51 7.62
C VAL A 27 14.19 0.26 6.52
N ALA A 28 13.89 -0.42 5.41
CA ALA A 28 13.10 0.14 4.33
C ALA A 28 11.68 -0.41 4.38
N ILE A 29 10.68 0.47 4.30
CA ILE A 29 9.27 0.13 4.23
C ILE A 29 8.70 0.73 2.95
N GLN A 30 8.10 -0.11 2.11
CA GLN A 30 7.36 0.32 0.93
C GLN A 30 5.87 0.16 1.20
N ALA A 31 5.09 1.21 0.92
CA ALA A 31 3.63 1.16 1.06
C ALA A 31 2.94 1.94 -0.05
N ILE A 32 1.80 1.42 -0.50
CA ILE A 32 0.82 2.21 -1.25
C ILE A 32 0.18 3.22 -0.28
N THR A 33 0.08 4.47 -0.73
CA THR A 33 -0.52 5.57 0.04
C THR A 33 -1.64 6.27 -0.70
N MET A 34 -2.46 6.98 0.08
CA MET A 34 -3.47 7.92 -0.41
C MET A 34 -3.42 9.24 0.40
N PRO A 35 -4.05 10.32 -0.07
CA PRO A 35 -4.20 11.57 0.68
C PRO A 35 -4.79 11.36 2.08
N HIS A 36 -4.35 12.15 3.05
CA HIS A 36 -4.70 11.95 4.45
C HIS A 36 -6.20 12.11 4.74
N ASP A 37 -6.82 13.14 4.17
CA ASP A 37 -8.26 13.39 4.23
C ASP A 37 -9.06 12.20 3.70
N ARG A 38 -8.61 11.61 2.58
CA ARG A 38 -9.24 10.44 1.96
C ARG A 38 -9.05 9.17 2.78
N MET A 39 -7.87 8.97 3.37
CA MET A 39 -7.62 7.89 4.31
C MET A 39 -8.59 7.99 5.50
N LEU A 40 -8.71 9.17 6.12
CA LEU A 40 -9.63 9.39 7.23
C LEU A 40 -11.10 9.19 6.86
N ALA A 41 -11.51 9.65 5.68
CA ALA A 41 -12.88 9.50 5.19
C ALA A 41 -13.24 8.04 4.91
N THR A 42 -12.28 7.23 4.45
CA THR A 42 -12.53 5.85 4.01
C THR A 42 -12.22 4.79 5.07
N ARG A 43 -11.45 5.10 6.13
CA ARG A 43 -10.99 4.12 7.14
C ARG A 43 -12.10 3.32 7.84
N ASN A 44 -13.31 3.86 7.93
CA ASN A 44 -14.47 3.24 8.57
C ASN A 44 -15.57 2.85 7.56
N THR A 45 -15.24 2.86 6.27
CA THR A 45 -16.18 2.51 5.19
C THR A 45 -15.86 1.14 4.63
N ARG A 46 -16.82 0.53 3.92
CA ARG A 46 -16.63 -0.72 3.18
C ARG A 46 -16.66 -0.43 1.69
N THR A 47 -15.51 -0.07 1.15
CA THR A 47 -15.34 0.27 -0.27
C THR A 47 -15.43 -0.98 -1.16
N TRP A 48 -15.57 -0.77 -2.47
CA TRP A 48 -15.56 -1.86 -3.46
C TRP A 48 -14.28 -2.71 -3.36
N ILE A 49 -13.11 -2.07 -3.28
CA ILE A 49 -11.82 -2.78 -3.22
C ILE A 49 -11.70 -3.61 -1.94
N GLN A 50 -12.22 -3.14 -0.81
CA GLN A 50 -12.26 -3.91 0.44
C GLN A 50 -13.25 -5.08 0.39
N LYS A 51 -14.36 -4.93 -0.35
CA LYS A 51 -15.35 -6.00 -0.48
C LYS A 51 -14.83 -7.15 -1.36
N TYR A 52 -14.14 -6.82 -2.46
CA TYR A 52 -13.86 -7.78 -3.54
C TYR A 52 -12.39 -8.18 -3.68
N ILE A 53 -11.43 -7.33 -3.29
CA ILE A 53 -10.00 -7.56 -3.57
C ILE A 53 -9.18 -7.68 -2.27
N PHE A 54 -9.28 -6.71 -1.36
CA PHE A 54 -8.48 -6.65 -0.13
C PHE A 54 -9.33 -6.44 1.13
N PRO A 55 -10.04 -7.49 1.63
CA PRO A 55 -10.79 -7.43 2.88
C PRO A 55 -9.91 -7.02 4.06
N GLY A 56 -10.36 -6.03 4.83
CA GLY A 56 -9.64 -5.50 5.99
C GLY A 56 -8.45 -4.58 5.67
N GLY A 57 -8.13 -4.39 4.39
CA GLY A 57 -7.05 -3.52 3.96
C GLY A 57 -7.36 -2.04 4.17
N LEU A 58 -6.33 -1.26 4.51
CA LEU A 58 -6.37 0.20 4.53
C LEU A 58 -5.03 0.75 4.04
N LEU A 59 -5.08 1.67 3.08
CA LEU A 59 -3.88 2.37 2.63
C LEU A 59 -3.52 3.47 3.65
N PRO A 60 -2.30 3.52 4.18
CA PRO A 60 -1.86 4.65 4.99
C PRO A 60 -1.74 5.92 4.16
N SER A 61 -1.60 7.05 4.87
CA SER A 61 -1.10 8.30 4.29
C SER A 61 0.33 8.52 4.77
N ALA A 62 1.12 9.29 4.01
CA ALA A 62 2.45 9.69 4.43
C ALA A 62 2.43 10.43 5.78
N GLU A 63 1.43 11.28 5.99
CA GLU A 63 1.19 11.98 7.26
C GLU A 63 0.96 11.02 8.43
N ALA A 64 0.15 9.97 8.24
CA ALA A 64 -0.09 8.98 9.29
C ALA A 64 1.19 8.21 9.66
N ILE A 65 2.00 7.82 8.66
CA ILE A 65 3.27 7.13 8.89
C ILE A 65 4.26 8.04 9.63
N ALA A 66 4.38 9.30 9.21
CA ALA A 66 5.24 10.28 9.88
C ALA A 66 4.80 10.47 11.34
N ALA A 67 3.52 10.72 11.59
CA ALA A 67 3.00 10.91 12.94
C ALA A 67 3.22 9.68 13.84
N ILE A 68 3.07 8.47 13.31
CA ILE A 68 3.28 7.25 14.09
C ILE A 68 4.75 7.04 14.43
N THR A 69 5.63 7.17 13.44
CA THR A 69 7.08 6.97 13.64
C THR A 69 7.66 8.04 14.56
N GLU A 70 7.23 9.29 14.46
CA GLU A 70 7.64 10.37 15.37
C GLU A 70 7.18 10.16 16.82
N ARG A 71 5.92 9.76 17.03
CA ARG A 71 5.33 9.67 18.37
C ARG A 71 5.67 8.38 19.12
N HIS A 72 5.89 7.28 18.40
CA HIS A 72 5.96 5.95 19.01
C HIS A 72 7.32 5.27 18.85
N THR A 73 8.27 5.85 18.11
CA THR A 73 9.55 5.20 17.80
C THR A 73 10.72 6.18 17.76
N SER A 74 11.94 5.63 17.72
CA SER A 74 13.19 6.33 17.42
C SER A 74 13.58 6.22 15.94
N LEU A 75 12.73 5.61 15.09
CA LEU A 75 12.90 5.53 13.65
C LEU A 75 12.71 6.91 13.02
N ARG A 76 13.70 7.39 12.28
CA ARG A 76 13.64 8.66 11.54
C ARG A 76 13.91 8.42 10.07
N THR A 77 13.06 9.00 9.24
CA THR A 77 13.21 8.94 7.79
C THR A 77 14.54 9.58 7.38
N VAL A 78 15.35 8.82 6.65
CA VAL A 78 16.63 9.30 6.09
C VAL A 78 16.62 9.32 4.56
N ASP A 79 15.67 8.63 3.93
CA ASP A 79 15.46 8.65 2.49
C ASP A 79 14.00 8.31 2.15
N THR A 80 13.50 8.86 1.04
CA THR A 80 12.15 8.61 0.52
C THR A 80 12.14 8.63 -1.00
N ALA A 81 11.54 7.59 -1.60
CA ALA A 81 11.35 7.50 -3.04
C ALA A 81 9.87 7.24 -3.38
N SER A 82 9.30 8.10 -4.23
CA SER A 82 8.01 7.82 -4.88
C SER A 82 8.25 6.88 -6.06
N LEU A 83 7.48 5.80 -6.10
CA LEU A 83 7.48 4.79 -7.16
C LEU A 83 6.17 4.83 -7.97
N ARG A 84 5.36 5.87 -7.82
CA ARG A 84 4.08 6.06 -8.54
C ARG A 84 4.12 5.72 -10.04
N PRO A 85 5.02 6.28 -10.87
CA PRO A 85 5.03 5.97 -12.29
C PRO A 85 5.35 4.49 -12.56
N HIS A 86 6.22 3.89 -11.75
CA HIS A 86 6.56 2.47 -11.86
C HIS A 86 5.37 1.57 -11.53
N TYR A 87 4.58 1.93 -10.52
CA TYR A 87 3.42 1.15 -10.12
C TYR A 87 2.25 1.28 -11.11
N ALA A 88 2.06 2.48 -11.69
CA ALA A 88 1.13 2.68 -12.80
C ALA A 88 1.51 1.79 -14.00
N GLU A 89 2.79 1.75 -14.36
CA GLU A 89 3.28 0.91 -15.46
C GLU A 89 3.14 -0.59 -15.15
N THR A 90 3.41 -0.98 -13.91
CA THR A 90 3.22 -2.35 -13.43
C THR A 90 1.77 -2.81 -13.62
N LEU A 91 0.80 -1.98 -13.22
CA LEU A 91 -0.63 -2.29 -13.34
C LEU A 91 -1.10 -2.34 -14.81
N ARG A 92 -0.59 -1.45 -15.67
CA ARG A 92 -0.83 -1.51 -17.12
C ARG A 92 -0.38 -2.86 -17.69
N LEU A 93 0.87 -3.21 -17.40
CA LEU A 93 1.52 -4.45 -17.84
C LEU A 93 0.85 -5.71 -17.29
N TRP A 94 0.29 -5.65 -16.09
CA TRP A 94 -0.52 -6.74 -15.53
C TRP A 94 -1.87 -6.85 -16.23
N ARG A 95 -2.56 -5.73 -16.46
CA ARG A 95 -3.85 -5.73 -17.16
C ARG A 95 -3.72 -6.28 -18.58
N GLU A 96 -2.74 -5.82 -19.35
CA GLU A 96 -2.52 -6.29 -20.72
C GLU A 96 -2.31 -7.80 -20.76
N ARG A 97 -1.39 -8.31 -19.93
CA ARG A 97 -1.13 -9.76 -19.87
C ARG A 97 -2.32 -10.57 -19.39
N PHE A 98 -3.14 -10.01 -18.50
CA PHE A 98 -4.37 -10.62 -18.02
C PHE A 98 -5.41 -10.72 -19.13
N VAL A 99 -5.66 -9.61 -19.85
CA VAL A 99 -6.61 -9.56 -20.98
C VAL A 99 -6.19 -10.49 -22.11
N GLU A 100 -4.89 -10.52 -22.48
CA GLU A 100 -4.33 -11.45 -23.48
C GLU A 100 -4.56 -12.93 -23.14
N ARG A 101 -4.70 -13.25 -21.85
CA ARG A 101 -4.81 -14.64 -21.35
C ARG A 101 -6.18 -14.93 -20.77
N ARG A 102 -7.16 -14.04 -20.96
CA ARG A 102 -8.48 -14.10 -20.35
C ARG A 102 -9.21 -15.41 -20.63
N ASP A 103 -9.08 -15.96 -21.84
CA ASP A 103 -9.73 -17.22 -22.22
C ASP A 103 -9.22 -18.42 -21.40
N ARG A 104 -8.03 -18.30 -20.78
CA ARG A 104 -7.48 -19.35 -19.90
C ARG A 104 -8.18 -19.42 -18.53
N LEU A 105 -8.93 -18.38 -18.15
CA LEU A 105 -9.57 -18.30 -16.83
C LEU A 105 -10.63 -19.39 -16.64
N ALA A 106 -11.39 -19.72 -17.69
CA ALA A 106 -12.40 -20.77 -17.64
C ALA A 106 -11.78 -22.14 -17.29
N HIS A 107 -10.60 -22.44 -17.85
CA HIS A 107 -9.85 -23.67 -17.53
C HIS A 107 -9.34 -23.72 -16.09
N LEU A 108 -9.23 -22.56 -15.43
CA LEU A 108 -8.83 -22.44 -14.02
C LEU A 108 -10.05 -22.38 -13.07
N GLY A 109 -11.27 -22.50 -13.59
CA GLY A 109 -12.51 -22.46 -12.80
C GLY A 109 -13.00 -21.05 -12.47
N PHE A 110 -12.46 -20.01 -13.11
CA PHE A 110 -12.92 -18.63 -12.94
C PHE A 110 -13.94 -18.26 -14.02
N ASP A 111 -15.01 -17.60 -13.58
CA ASP A 111 -16.10 -17.17 -14.46
C ASP A 111 -15.87 -15.77 -15.04
N GLU A 112 -16.80 -15.38 -15.90
CA GLU A 112 -16.82 -14.07 -16.54
C GLU A 112 -16.96 -12.92 -15.52
N VAL A 113 -17.63 -13.16 -14.38
CA VAL A 113 -17.78 -12.17 -13.32
C VAL A 113 -16.43 -11.89 -12.66
N PHE A 114 -15.66 -12.93 -12.33
CA PHE A 114 -14.30 -12.79 -11.84
C PHE A 114 -13.42 -12.07 -12.86
N ALA A 115 -13.49 -12.46 -14.14
CA ALA A 115 -12.69 -11.85 -15.19
C ALA A 115 -12.90 -10.33 -15.26
N ARG A 116 -14.16 -9.89 -15.29
CA ARG A 116 -14.53 -8.45 -15.30
C ARG A 116 -14.12 -7.74 -14.01
N MET A 117 -14.28 -8.39 -12.86
CA MET A 117 -13.90 -7.84 -11.55
C MET A 117 -12.38 -7.60 -11.49
N TRP A 118 -11.59 -8.55 -11.94
CA TRP A 118 -10.13 -8.47 -11.88
C TRP A 118 -9.56 -7.45 -12.88
N GLU A 119 -10.10 -7.42 -14.09
CA GLU A 119 -9.75 -6.40 -15.08
C GLU A 119 -10.09 -5.00 -14.57
N PHE A 120 -11.29 -4.82 -14.00
CA PHE A 120 -11.70 -3.55 -13.39
C PHE A 120 -10.77 -3.15 -12.25
N TYR A 121 -10.39 -4.08 -11.36
CA TYR A 121 -9.43 -3.80 -10.29
C TYR A 121 -8.11 -3.25 -10.85
N LEU A 122 -7.51 -3.93 -11.84
CA LEU A 122 -6.23 -3.52 -12.41
C LEU A 122 -6.34 -2.14 -13.08
N ALA A 123 -7.40 -1.90 -13.86
CA ALA A 123 -7.62 -0.63 -14.54
C ALA A 123 -7.92 0.54 -13.57
N TYR A 124 -8.77 0.29 -12.57
CA TYR A 124 -9.13 1.27 -11.54
C TYR A 124 -7.91 1.67 -10.70
N SER A 125 -7.10 0.69 -10.28
CA SER A 125 -5.86 0.96 -9.55
C SER A 125 -4.85 1.70 -10.43
N GLU A 126 -4.66 1.31 -11.70
CA GLU A 126 -3.79 2.02 -12.64
C GLU A 126 -4.17 3.50 -12.73
N ALA A 127 -5.47 3.78 -12.92
CA ALA A 127 -6.00 5.14 -12.97
C ALA A 127 -5.73 5.93 -11.67
N GLY A 128 -5.83 5.27 -10.51
CA GLY A 128 -5.46 5.86 -9.22
C GLY A 128 -4.02 6.36 -9.17
N PHE A 129 -3.05 5.57 -9.66
CA PHE A 129 -1.64 6.01 -9.69
C PHE A 129 -1.36 7.04 -10.80
N ARG A 130 -1.92 6.85 -12.00
CA ARG A 130 -1.73 7.78 -13.13
C ARG A 130 -2.27 9.18 -12.84
N SER A 131 -3.43 9.26 -12.17
CA SER A 131 -4.04 10.54 -11.78
C SER A 131 -3.31 11.26 -10.65
N GLY A 132 -2.40 10.59 -9.95
CA GLY A 132 -1.76 11.13 -8.74
C GLY A 132 -2.58 10.97 -7.47
N TYR A 133 -3.73 10.29 -7.53
CA TYR A 133 -4.55 10.01 -6.35
C TYR A 133 -3.90 8.99 -5.41
N LEU A 134 -3.15 8.03 -5.95
CA LEU A 134 -2.36 7.06 -5.19
C LEU A 134 -0.87 7.24 -5.48
N ASP A 135 -0.05 6.87 -4.51
CA ASP A 135 1.40 6.74 -4.65
C ASP A 135 1.88 5.41 -4.03
N VAL A 136 3.04 4.93 -4.42
CA VAL A 136 3.79 3.90 -3.69
C VAL A 136 5.07 4.53 -3.23
N VAL A 137 5.23 4.69 -1.92
CA VAL A 137 6.41 5.34 -1.36
C VAL A 137 7.26 4.30 -0.66
N GLN A 138 8.56 4.33 -0.92
CA GLN A 138 9.57 3.62 -0.14
C GLN A 138 10.25 4.60 0.80
N TRP A 139 10.08 4.40 2.11
CA TRP A 139 10.84 5.11 3.13
C TRP A 139 12.00 4.26 3.60
N THR A 140 13.17 4.85 3.73
CA THR A 140 14.25 4.30 4.56
C THR A 140 14.25 5.00 5.89
N PHE A 141 14.05 4.25 6.96
CA PHE A 141 14.18 4.72 8.33
C PHE A 141 15.53 4.31 8.89
N GLU A 142 16.13 5.19 9.70
CA GLU A 142 17.26 4.87 10.55
C GLU A 142 16.82 4.98 12.01
N ARG A 143 17.14 3.97 12.83
CA ARG A 143 16.90 4.04 14.26
C ARG A 143 17.97 4.92 14.90
N LYS A 144 17.55 6.06 15.45
CA LYS A 144 18.44 6.92 16.24
C LYS A 144 18.67 6.31 17.62
N ASP A 145 19.85 6.53 18.18
CA ASP A 145 20.08 6.29 19.61
C ASP A 145 19.06 7.12 20.39
N GLY A 146 18.25 6.44 21.21
CA GLY A 146 17.33 7.12 22.11
C GLY A 146 18.14 8.06 23.01
N ARG A 147 17.71 9.32 23.11
CA ARG A 147 18.23 10.22 24.14
C ARG A 147 17.90 9.70 25.53
#